data_AF-A0A351BDU1-F1
#
_entry.id   AF-A0A351BDU1-F1
#
_cell.length_a   1.000
_cell.length_b   1.000
_cell.length_c   1.000
_cell.angle_alpha   90.00
_cell.angle_beta   90.00
_cell.angle_gamma   90.00
#
_symmetry.space_group_name_H-M   'P 1'
#
loop_
_entity.id
_entity.type
_entity.pdbx_description
1 polymer ?
#
loop_
_entity_poly.entity_id
_entity_poly.type
_entity_poly.pdbx_seq_one_letter_code
_entity_poly.pdbx_strand_id
1 'polypeptide(L)'
;MKKVVAALLLSTCAGAVFAQQALKPEEMIKYRKAGYSFMAWNMGKIKANLEGSYNKEQVAAAATLVAATANSGMGALFGPGTDKDVGGEKTRVKPEFFKEQDKVKELAMAYIKEANELQKVAATGDAAAVKVQFGKTGESCKACHDKFRKD
;
A
#
# COMPACT_ATOMS: atom_id res chain seq x y z
N MET A 1 -43.64 42.71 29.24
CA MET A 1 -42.24 42.36 29.54
C MET A 1 -42.20 40.98 30.20
N LYS A 2 -41.28 40.12 29.75
CA LYS A 2 -40.93 38.77 30.26
C LYS A 2 -41.93 37.64 29.93
N LYS A 3 -41.55 36.47 29.42
CA LYS A 3 -40.40 35.98 28.64
C LYS A 3 -40.89 34.61 28.13
N VAL A 4 -40.80 34.39 26.82
CA VAL A 4 -41.09 33.12 26.15
C VAL A 4 -40.05 32.08 26.58
N VAL A 5 -40.47 30.89 27.01
CA VAL A 5 -39.60 29.70 27.03
C VAL A 5 -40.44 28.50 26.56
N ALA A 6 -40.46 28.29 25.25
CA ALA A 6 -40.76 26.99 24.67
C ALA A 6 -39.43 26.24 24.57
N ALA A 7 -39.28 25.14 25.30
CA ALA A 7 -38.11 24.28 25.22
C ALA A 7 -38.13 23.52 23.88
N LEU A 8 -37.33 23.97 22.91
CA LEU A 8 -36.98 23.16 21.74
C LEU A 8 -35.96 22.11 22.18
N LEU A 9 -36.39 20.84 22.19
CA LEU A 9 -35.50 19.69 22.12
C LEU A 9 -34.82 19.70 20.75
N LEU A 10 -33.59 20.22 20.68
CA LEU A 10 -32.71 20.04 19.54
C LEU A 10 -31.90 18.76 19.73
N SER A 11 -32.32 17.73 19.01
CA SER A 11 -31.55 16.50 18.77
C SER A 11 -30.22 16.85 18.11
N THR A 12 -29.12 16.82 18.85
CA THR A 12 -27.80 16.62 18.27
C THR A 12 -27.49 15.13 18.27
N CYS A 13 -27.79 14.47 17.15
CA CYS A 13 -27.08 13.25 16.77
C CYS A 13 -25.61 13.64 16.62
N ALA A 14 -24.85 13.57 17.71
CA ALA A 14 -23.40 13.59 17.66
C ALA A 14 -22.98 12.33 16.87
N GLY A 15 -22.77 12.51 15.57
CA GLY A 15 -22.02 11.53 14.80
C GLY A 15 -20.73 11.29 15.56
N ALA A 16 -20.52 10.07 16.02
CA ALA A 16 -19.26 9.65 16.58
C ALA A 16 -18.21 9.82 15.48
N VAL A 17 -17.57 10.99 15.48
CA VAL A 17 -16.27 11.15 14.83
C VAL A 17 -15.38 10.24 15.65
N PHE A 18 -15.20 9.00 15.19
CA PHE A 18 -14.16 8.15 15.69
C PHE A 18 -12.86 8.93 15.51
N ALA A 19 -12.35 9.51 16.60
CA ALA A 19 -10.99 9.99 16.64
C ALA A 19 -10.14 8.76 16.36
N GLN A 20 -9.70 8.59 15.11
CA GLN A 20 -8.89 7.46 14.70
C GLN A 20 -7.57 7.62 15.45
N GLN A 21 -7.46 6.90 16.57
CA GLN A 21 -6.29 6.93 17.42
C GLN A 21 -5.08 6.69 16.52
N ALA A 22 -4.13 7.62 16.51
CA ALA A 22 -2.96 7.50 15.67
C ALA A 22 -2.26 6.17 16.00
N LEU A 23 -1.94 5.40 14.95
CA LEU A 23 -1.29 4.10 15.11
C LEU A 23 0.00 4.25 15.89
N LYS A 24 0.33 3.27 16.74
CA LYS A 24 1.65 3.21 17.37
C LYS A 24 2.72 2.90 16.31
N PRO A 25 3.98 3.33 16.52
CA PRO A 25 5.07 3.05 15.57
C PRO A 25 5.23 1.55 15.23
N GLU A 26 5.11 0.66 16.22
CA GLU A 26 5.17 -0.79 16.01
C GLU A 26 4.03 -1.31 15.12
N GLU A 27 2.81 -0.74 15.24
CA GLU A 27 1.67 -1.11 14.40
C GLU A 27 1.88 -0.65 12.96
N MET A 28 2.42 0.56 12.76
CA MET A 28 2.78 1.05 11.43
C MET A 28 3.81 0.13 10.74
N ILE A 29 4.84 -0.30 11.47
CA ILE A 29 5.86 -1.24 10.95
C ILE A 29 5.22 -2.58 10.60
N LYS A 30 4.37 -3.12 11.50
CA LYS A 30 3.66 -4.38 11.29
C LYS A 30 2.78 -4.33 10.04
N TYR A 31 1.98 -3.28 9.88
CA TYR A 31 1.06 -3.16 8.75
C TYR A 31 1.75 -2.95 7.42
N ARG A 32 2.79 -2.11 7.35
CA ARG A 32 3.51 -1.94 6.08
C ARG A 32 4.20 -3.23 5.66
N LYS A 33 4.79 -3.97 6.61
CA LYS A 33 5.35 -5.31 6.35
C LYS A 33 4.28 -6.28 5.85
N ALA A 34 3.11 -6.31 6.47
CA ALA A 34 2.01 -7.16 6.05
C ALA A 34 1.55 -6.82 4.62
N GLY A 35 1.38 -5.54 4.30
CA GLY A 35 1.04 -5.07 2.95
C GLY A 35 2.06 -5.52 1.90
N TYR A 36 3.35 -5.24 2.13
CA TYR A 36 4.41 -5.65 1.21
C TYR A 36 4.52 -7.18 1.07
N SER A 37 4.36 -7.94 2.16
CA SER A 37 4.37 -9.41 2.11
C SER A 37 3.19 -9.98 1.34
N PHE A 38 1.99 -9.42 1.50
CA PHE A 38 0.81 -9.87 0.78
C PHE A 38 0.89 -9.55 -0.73
N MET A 39 1.49 -8.41 -1.08
CA MET A 39 1.83 -8.10 -2.47
C MET A 39 2.87 -9.08 -3.03
N ALA A 40 3.93 -9.40 -2.27
CA ALA A 40 4.95 -10.36 -2.71
C ALA A 40 4.35 -11.74 -3.01
N TRP A 41 3.43 -12.21 -2.18
CA TRP A 41 2.70 -13.46 -2.43
C TRP A 41 1.86 -13.39 -3.72
N ASN A 42 1.16 -12.28 -3.97
CA ASN A 42 0.39 -12.10 -5.21
C ASN A 42 1.26 -11.98 -6.46
N MET A 43 2.40 -11.29 -6.39
CA MET A 43 3.40 -11.28 -7.45
C MET A 43 3.94 -12.69 -7.74
N GLY A 44 4.13 -13.50 -6.69
CA GLY A 44 4.50 -14.92 -6.81
C GLY A 44 3.46 -15.75 -7.59
N LYS A 45 2.15 -15.53 -7.33
CA LYS A 45 1.08 -16.19 -8.09
C LYS A 45 1.08 -15.82 -9.58
N ILE A 46 1.30 -14.54 -9.89
CA ILE A 46 1.41 -14.09 -11.29
C ILE A 46 2.61 -14.76 -11.96
N LYS A 47 3.77 -14.77 -11.29
CA LYS A 47 4.97 -15.44 -11.79
C LYS A 47 4.71 -16.92 -12.08
N ALA A 48 4.12 -17.66 -11.14
CA ALA A 48 3.81 -19.08 -11.32
C ALA A 48 2.87 -19.34 -12.52
N ASN A 49 1.90 -18.46 -12.77
CA ASN A 49 1.02 -18.55 -13.95
C ASN A 49 1.77 -18.24 -15.26
N LEU A 50 2.72 -17.30 -15.26
CA LEU A 50 3.53 -16.95 -16.43
C LEU A 50 4.60 -18.00 -16.77
N GLU A 51 5.04 -18.78 -15.79
CA GLU A 51 6.02 -19.87 -15.95
C GLU A 51 5.36 -21.24 -16.14
N GLY A 52 4.03 -21.33 -15.98
CA GLY A 52 3.28 -22.58 -16.00
C GLY A 52 1.98 -22.48 -16.81
N SER A 53 0.93 -23.14 -16.31
CA SER A 53 -0.40 -23.06 -16.92
C SER A 53 -1.05 -21.72 -16.56
N TYR A 54 -1.28 -20.89 -17.58
CA TYR A 54 -1.82 -19.55 -17.38
C TYR A 54 -3.33 -19.59 -17.12
N ASN A 55 -3.73 -19.11 -15.94
CA ASN A 55 -5.12 -18.85 -15.61
C ASN A 55 -5.37 -17.34 -15.49
N LYS A 56 -6.20 -16.81 -16.37
CA LYS A 56 -6.51 -15.37 -16.45
C LYS A 56 -7.09 -14.83 -15.14
N GLU A 57 -8.05 -15.53 -14.55
CA GLU A 57 -8.80 -15.06 -13.39
C GLU A 57 -7.89 -14.95 -12.15
N GLN A 58 -6.99 -15.92 -11.97
CA GLN A 58 -5.98 -15.90 -10.90
C GLN A 58 -5.02 -14.72 -11.06
N VAL A 59 -4.55 -14.47 -12.28
CA VAL A 59 -3.65 -13.35 -12.57
C VAL A 59 -4.35 -12.02 -12.38
N ALA A 60 -5.58 -11.85 -12.87
CA ALA A 60 -6.37 -10.63 -12.69
C ALA A 60 -6.66 -10.34 -11.21
N ALA A 61 -7.01 -11.35 -10.42
CA ALA A 61 -7.22 -11.19 -8.98
C ALA A 61 -5.93 -10.79 -8.25
N ALA A 62 -4.81 -11.43 -8.58
CA ALA A 62 -3.51 -11.10 -7.98
C ALA A 62 -3.04 -9.69 -8.34
N ALA A 63 -3.17 -9.29 -9.61
CA ALA A 63 -2.82 -7.96 -10.08
C ALA A 63 -3.70 -6.87 -9.45
N THR A 64 -5.00 -7.15 -9.28
CA THR A 64 -5.94 -6.25 -8.59
C THR A 64 -5.51 -6.01 -7.15
N LEU A 65 -5.07 -7.05 -6.42
CA LEU A 65 -4.56 -6.86 -5.06
C LEU A 65 -3.30 -5.98 -5.02
N VAL A 66 -2.35 -6.23 -5.95
CA VAL A 66 -1.13 -5.43 -6.03
C VAL A 66 -1.47 -3.95 -6.27
N ALA A 67 -2.37 -3.64 -7.22
CA ALA A 67 -2.82 -2.27 -7.46
C ALA A 67 -3.56 -1.67 -6.26
N ALA A 68 -4.49 -2.41 -5.64
CA ALA A 68 -5.22 -1.92 -4.48
C ALA A 68 -4.29 -1.56 -3.31
N THR A 69 -3.27 -2.40 -3.07
CA THR A 69 -2.30 -2.13 -2.00
C THR A 69 -1.40 -0.95 -2.36
N ALA A 70 -0.98 -0.81 -3.64
CA ALA A 70 -0.22 0.35 -4.11
C ALA A 70 -0.96 1.68 -3.88
N ASN A 71 -2.27 1.70 -4.11
CA ASN A 71 -3.12 2.88 -3.96
C ASN A 71 -3.67 3.07 -2.53
N SER A 72 -3.30 2.22 -1.56
CA SER A 72 -3.88 2.26 -0.20
C SER A 72 -3.37 3.39 0.70
N GLY A 73 -2.43 4.22 0.22
CA GLY A 73 -1.82 5.27 1.04
C GLY A 73 -0.79 4.75 2.04
N MET A 74 -0.04 3.68 1.71
CA MET A 74 0.99 3.08 2.58
C MET A 74 2.02 4.07 3.13
N GLY A 75 2.21 5.23 2.50
CA GLY A 75 3.06 6.32 3.01
C GLY A 75 2.72 6.76 4.44
N ALA A 76 1.44 6.67 4.84
CA ALA A 76 1.00 6.98 6.20
C ALA A 76 1.60 6.04 7.28
N LEU A 77 2.16 4.90 6.88
CA LEU A 77 2.79 3.91 7.76
C LEU A 77 4.29 4.17 7.98
N PHE A 78 4.81 5.30 7.53
CA PHE A 78 6.20 5.74 7.73
C PHE A 78 6.28 6.97 8.63
N GLY A 79 5.49 6.97 9.70
CA GLY A 79 5.46 8.04 10.70
C GLY A 79 6.69 8.08 11.62
N PRO A 80 6.76 9.08 12.51
CA PRO A 80 7.83 9.23 13.49
C PRO A 80 8.06 7.97 14.33
N GLY A 81 9.33 7.65 14.61
CA GLY A 81 9.72 6.50 15.42
C GLY A 81 9.73 5.16 14.69
N THR A 82 9.38 5.13 13.40
CA THR A 82 9.38 3.90 12.58
C THR A 82 10.69 3.67 11.80
N ASP A 83 11.67 4.55 12.01
CA ASP A 83 13.02 4.54 11.43
C ASP A 83 13.97 3.55 12.14
N LYS A 84 13.54 2.99 13.27
CA LYS A 84 14.25 2.03 14.10
C LYS A 84 13.31 0.92 14.60
N ASP A 85 13.89 -0.13 15.15
CA ASP A 85 13.14 -1.19 15.81
C ASP A 85 12.38 -0.62 17.02
N VAL A 86 11.13 -1.04 17.21
CA VAL A 86 10.25 -0.53 18.28
C VAL A 86 9.16 -1.55 18.60
N GLY A 87 8.80 -1.70 19.88
CA GLY A 87 7.69 -2.58 20.31
C GLY A 87 7.85 -4.05 19.89
N GLY A 88 9.07 -4.54 19.73
CA GLY A 88 9.36 -5.90 19.22
C GLY A 88 9.32 -6.04 17.70
N GLU A 89 8.90 -5.01 16.97
CA GLU A 89 8.91 -5.00 15.51
C GLU A 89 10.26 -4.54 14.95
N LYS A 90 10.78 -5.33 14.01
CA LYS A 90 12.01 -5.03 13.27
C LYS A 90 11.70 -4.25 12.00
N THR A 91 12.50 -3.21 11.73
CA THR A 91 12.40 -2.43 10.49
C THR A 91 13.66 -2.55 9.64
N ARG A 92 13.46 -2.81 8.35
CA ARG A 92 14.52 -2.83 7.33
C ARG A 92 14.57 -1.56 6.49
N VAL A 93 13.84 -0.52 6.88
CA VAL A 93 13.95 0.76 6.19
C VAL A 93 15.33 1.37 6.46
N LYS A 94 15.97 1.90 5.43
CA LYS A 94 17.22 2.68 5.53
C LYS A 94 16.89 4.11 5.99
N PRO A 95 17.72 4.75 6.85
CA PRO A 95 17.48 6.14 7.30
C PRO A 95 17.32 7.15 6.15
N GLU A 96 17.97 6.90 5.02
CA GLU A 96 17.90 7.69 3.79
C GLU A 96 16.46 7.85 3.29
N PHE A 97 15.57 6.87 3.54
CA PHE A 97 14.16 6.98 3.20
C PHE A 97 13.54 8.25 3.78
N PHE A 98 13.80 8.55 5.06
CA PHE A 98 13.22 9.72 5.76
C PHE A 98 13.89 11.04 5.38
N LYS A 99 15.08 11.00 4.77
CA LYS A 99 15.83 12.18 4.34
C LYS A 99 15.52 12.56 2.89
N GLU A 100 15.21 11.57 2.04
CA GLU A 100 15.06 11.75 0.60
C GLU A 100 13.60 11.57 0.14
N GLN A 101 12.69 12.32 0.77
CA GLN A 101 11.24 12.19 0.56
C GLN A 101 10.81 12.44 -0.89
N ASP A 102 11.47 13.35 -1.61
CA ASP A 102 11.20 13.57 -3.04
C ASP A 102 11.50 12.32 -3.87
N LYS A 103 12.61 11.64 -3.58
CA LYS A 103 12.96 10.39 -4.26
C LYS A 103 12.05 9.23 -3.87
N VAL A 104 11.62 9.18 -2.60
CA VAL A 104 10.59 8.23 -2.16
C VAL A 104 9.30 8.43 -2.94
N LYS A 105 8.84 9.69 -3.06
CA LYS A 105 7.63 10.03 -3.79
C LYS A 105 7.74 9.67 -5.27
N GLU A 106 8.88 9.99 -5.91
CA GLU A 106 9.15 9.62 -7.31
C GLU A 106 9.02 8.10 -7.53
N LEU A 107 9.70 7.30 -6.71
CA LEU A 107 9.67 5.84 -6.82
C LEU A 107 8.28 5.26 -6.49
N ALA A 108 7.58 5.83 -5.51
CA ALA A 108 6.23 5.42 -5.16
C ALA A 108 5.24 5.69 -6.31
N MET A 109 5.32 6.86 -6.94
CA MET A 109 4.46 7.20 -8.09
C MET A 109 4.77 6.32 -9.32
N ALA A 110 6.04 6.01 -9.57
CA ALA A 110 6.43 5.07 -10.61
C ALA A 110 5.85 3.67 -10.34
N TYR A 111 5.98 3.18 -9.10
CA TYR A 111 5.39 1.91 -8.69
C TYR A 111 3.86 1.86 -8.83
N ILE A 112 3.15 2.89 -8.35
CA ILE A 112 1.68 2.99 -8.47
C ILE A 112 1.25 2.93 -9.93
N LYS A 113 1.94 3.65 -10.82
CA LYS A 113 1.69 3.62 -12.25
C LYS A 113 1.84 2.20 -12.82
N GLU A 114 2.94 1.52 -12.53
CA GLU A 114 3.19 0.17 -13.07
C GLU A 114 2.25 -0.89 -12.47
N ALA A 115 1.82 -0.73 -11.21
CA ALA A 115 0.84 -1.61 -10.58
C ALA A 115 -0.56 -1.45 -11.19
N ASN A 116 -0.97 -0.21 -11.48
CA ASN A 116 -2.25 0.08 -12.14
C ASN A 116 -2.27 -0.48 -13.58
N GLU A 117 -1.18 -0.31 -14.32
CA GLU A 117 -1.09 -0.88 -15.67
C GLU A 117 -1.05 -2.42 -15.62
N LEU A 118 -0.40 -3.03 -14.62
CA LEU A 118 -0.44 -4.48 -14.43
C LEU A 118 -1.87 -4.99 -14.23
N GLN A 119 -2.67 -4.32 -13.39
CA GLN A 119 -4.09 -4.67 -13.20
C GLN A 119 -4.86 -4.58 -14.52
N LYS A 120 -4.70 -3.48 -15.27
CA LYS A 120 -5.39 -3.25 -16.54
C LYS A 120 -5.01 -4.31 -17.58
N VAL A 121 -3.72 -4.60 -17.75
CA VAL A 121 -3.24 -5.60 -18.71
C VAL A 121 -3.68 -7.00 -18.29
N ALA A 122 -3.64 -7.33 -16.99
CA ALA A 122 -4.12 -8.63 -16.50
C ALA A 122 -5.61 -8.87 -16.78
N ALA A 123 -6.44 -7.83 -16.79
CA ALA A 123 -7.85 -7.95 -17.13
C ALA A 123 -8.08 -8.37 -18.61
N THR A 124 -7.11 -8.13 -19.49
CA THR A 124 -7.20 -8.56 -20.91
C THR A 124 -7.05 -10.07 -21.05
N GLY A 125 -6.19 -10.71 -20.24
CA GLY A 125 -5.83 -12.12 -20.36
C GLY A 125 -4.69 -12.42 -21.33
N ASP A 126 -4.07 -11.40 -21.93
CA ASP A 126 -2.88 -11.58 -22.75
C ASP A 126 -1.65 -11.88 -21.86
N ALA A 127 -1.25 -13.15 -21.82
CA ALA A 127 -0.11 -13.61 -21.03
C ALA A 127 1.21 -12.94 -21.41
N ALA A 128 1.43 -12.63 -22.69
CA ALA A 128 2.67 -11.98 -23.14
C ALA A 128 2.71 -10.52 -22.68
N ALA A 129 1.60 -9.79 -22.83
CA ALA A 129 1.49 -8.42 -22.32
C ALA A 129 1.63 -8.38 -20.79
N VAL A 130 1.00 -9.31 -20.08
CA VAL A 130 1.15 -9.44 -18.61
C VAL A 130 2.59 -9.71 -18.24
N LYS A 131 3.32 -10.57 -18.96
CA LYS A 131 4.73 -10.86 -18.67
C LYS A 131 5.60 -9.60 -18.76
N VAL A 132 5.41 -8.81 -19.81
CA VAL A 132 6.13 -7.54 -19.98
C VAL A 132 5.81 -6.58 -18.84
N GLN A 133 4.54 -6.40 -18.52
CA GLN A 133 4.13 -5.47 -17.47
C GLN A 133 4.53 -5.94 -16.07
N PHE A 134 4.46 -7.24 -15.80
CA PHE A 134 4.95 -7.87 -14.57
C PHE A 134 6.44 -7.57 -14.34
N GLY A 135 7.26 -7.61 -15.39
CA GLY A 135 8.66 -7.23 -15.34
C GLY A 135 8.85 -5.78 -14.89
N LYS A 136 8.16 -4.83 -15.53
CA LYS A 136 8.21 -3.40 -15.17
C LYS A 136 7.75 -3.13 -13.74
N THR A 137 6.68 -3.80 -13.29
CA THR A 137 6.25 -3.71 -11.89
C THR A 137 7.33 -4.25 -10.95
N GLY A 138 7.95 -5.40 -11.27
CA GLY A 138 9.07 -5.95 -10.50
C GLY A 138 10.28 -5.01 -10.41
N GLU A 139 10.65 -4.36 -11.51
CA GLU A 139 11.72 -3.35 -11.55
C GLU A 139 11.42 -2.16 -10.63
N SER A 140 10.17 -1.68 -10.58
CA SER A 140 9.77 -0.61 -9.68
C SER A 140 9.86 -1.02 -8.19
N CYS A 141 9.53 -2.27 -7.85
CA CYS A 141 9.75 -2.83 -6.51
C CYS A 141 11.24 -2.83 -6.17
N LYS A 142 12.09 -3.30 -7.11
CA LYS A 142 13.54 -3.38 -6.93
C LYS A 142 14.16 -2.00 -6.73
N ALA A 143 13.78 -1.01 -7.53
CA ALA A 143 14.31 0.35 -7.45
C ALA A 143 14.12 0.99 -6.06
N CYS A 144 12.96 0.77 -5.43
CA CYS A 144 12.72 1.23 -4.06
C CYS A 144 13.55 0.43 -3.03
N HIS A 145 13.60 -0.90 -3.17
CA HIS A 145 14.36 -1.73 -2.25
C HIS A 145 15.87 -1.47 -2.27
N ASP A 146 16.47 -1.38 -3.46
CA ASP A 146 17.90 -1.11 -3.64
C ASP A 146 18.32 0.15 -2.87
N LYS A 147 17.49 1.19 -2.95
CA LYS A 147 17.76 2.48 -2.34
C LYS A 147 17.42 2.55 -0.86
N PHE A 148 16.27 2.00 -0.46
CA PHE A 148 15.67 2.30 0.84
C PHE A 148 15.43 1.09 1.75
N ARG A 149 15.77 -0.13 1.33
CA ARG A 149 15.66 -1.33 2.16
C ARG A 149 17.04 -1.91 2.48
N LYS A 150 17.23 -2.32 3.72
CA LYS A 150 18.35 -3.16 4.18
C LYS A 150 17.98 -4.60 3.83
N ASP A 151 18.80 -5.27 3.03
CA ASP A 151 18.61 -6.68 2.69
C ASP A 151 19.21 -7.59 3.76
#